data_AF-A0A7J5QG34-F1
#
_entry.id   AF-A0A7J5QG34-F1
#
_cell.length_a   1.000
_cell.length_b   1.000
_cell.length_c   1.000
_cell.angle_alpha   90.00
_cell.angle_beta   90.00
_cell.angle_gamma   90.00
#
_symmetry.space_group_name_H-M   'P 1'
#
loop_
_entity.id
_entity.type
_entity.pdbx_description
1 polymer ?
#
loop_
_entity_poly.entity_id
_entity_poly.type
_entity_poly.pdbx_seq_one_letter_code
_entity_poly.pdbx_strand_id
1 'polypeptide(L)'
;MKTKELKNKTVFDFSDYPAIIEEITGISIKDSDRVEYYKKTCHPINKARDIEYLAYKIGDKQLEAAAASFAVKLEKERDEENGKAMKKGYIID
;
A
#
# COMPACT_ATOMS: atom_id res chain seq x y z
N MET A 1 1.74 -11.31 11.73
CA MET A 1 2.14 -11.15 10.31
C MET A 1 3.49 -10.46 10.23
N LYS A 2 4.38 -10.83 9.29
CA LYS A 2 5.69 -10.20 9.09
C LYS A 2 5.63 -9.21 7.92
N THR A 3 6.38 -8.11 7.98
CA THR A 3 6.40 -7.08 6.91
C THR A 3 6.78 -7.62 5.52
N LYS A 4 7.57 -8.70 5.44
CA LYS A 4 7.90 -9.36 4.16
C LYS A 4 6.69 -10.00 3.47
N GLU A 5 5.66 -10.38 4.24
CA GLU A 5 4.44 -11.03 3.73
C GLU A 5 3.51 -10.03 3.05
N LEU A 6 3.71 -8.73 3.28
CA LEU A 6 2.96 -7.62 2.66
C LEU A 6 3.52 -7.20 1.29
N LYS A 7 4.68 -7.74 0.90
CA LYS A 7 5.27 -7.42 -0.40
C LYS A 7 4.34 -7.87 -1.52
N ASN A 8 4.02 -6.96 -2.43
CA ASN A 8 3.08 -7.15 -3.55
C ASN A 8 1.63 -7.43 -3.15
N LYS A 9 1.28 -7.31 -1.87
CA LYS A 9 -0.10 -7.43 -1.41
C LYS A 9 -0.86 -6.13 -1.55
N THR A 10 -2.17 -6.26 -1.68
CA THR A 10 -3.13 -5.16 -1.82
C THR A 10 -4.34 -5.40 -0.93
N VAL A 11 -5.22 -4.41 -0.79
CA VAL A 11 -6.50 -4.56 -0.07
C VAL A 11 -7.35 -5.71 -0.62
N PHE A 12 -7.24 -6.01 -1.91
CA PHE A 12 -7.94 -7.12 -2.58
C PHE A 12 -7.46 -8.51 -2.14
N ASP A 13 -6.33 -8.62 -1.44
CA ASP A 13 -5.82 -9.89 -0.90
C ASP A 13 -6.35 -10.18 0.51
N PHE A 14 -6.95 -9.19 1.18
CA PHE A 14 -7.31 -9.25 2.61
C PHE A 14 -8.80 -9.03 2.87
N SER A 15 -9.58 -8.70 1.84
CA SER A 15 -11.00 -8.44 1.96
C SER A 15 -11.71 -8.74 0.65
N ASP A 16 -12.92 -9.28 0.77
CA ASP A 16 -13.90 -9.40 -0.31
C ASP A 16 -15.08 -8.43 -0.14
N TYR A 17 -15.02 -7.52 0.85
CA TYR A 17 -16.09 -6.57 1.16
C TYR A 17 -16.06 -5.40 0.18
N PRO A 18 -17.00 -5.33 -0.80
CA PRO A 18 -16.92 -4.37 -1.89
C PRO A 18 -16.95 -2.93 -1.38
N ALA A 19 -17.86 -2.63 -0.44
CA ALA A 19 -18.05 -1.28 0.08
C ALA A 19 -16.78 -0.71 0.73
N ILE A 20 -16.03 -1.53 1.49
CA ILE A 20 -14.80 -1.09 2.16
C ILE A 20 -13.68 -0.89 1.14
N ILE A 21 -13.53 -1.81 0.19
CA ILE A 21 -12.51 -1.71 -0.86
C ILE A 21 -12.76 -0.49 -1.76
N GLU A 22 -14.01 -0.27 -2.14
CA GLU A 22 -14.42 0.89 -2.95
C GLU A 22 -14.23 2.20 -2.19
N GLU A 23 -14.51 2.24 -0.87
CA GLU A 23 -14.22 3.40 -0.02
C GLU A 23 -12.73 3.74 -0.01
N ILE A 24 -11.87 2.72 0.17
CA ILE A 24 -10.41 2.92 0.31
C ILE A 24 -9.77 3.29 -1.02
N THR A 25 -10.14 2.60 -2.10
CA THR A 25 -9.44 2.70 -3.39
C THR A 25 -10.11 3.63 -4.38
N GLY A 26 -11.40 3.96 -4.20
CA GLY A 26 -12.21 4.65 -5.21
C GLY A 26 -12.42 3.84 -6.49
N ILE A 27 -12.19 2.52 -6.44
CA ILE A 27 -12.27 1.60 -7.58
C ILE A 27 -13.37 0.58 -7.30
N SER A 28 -14.35 0.49 -8.20
CA SER A 28 -15.33 -0.59 -8.11
C SER A 28 -14.66 -1.94 -8.28
N ILE A 29 -14.97 -2.90 -7.41
CA ILE A 29 -14.38 -4.25 -7.50
C ILE A 29 -14.81 -4.99 -8.78
N LYS A 30 -15.89 -4.53 -9.43
CA LYS A 30 -16.40 -5.09 -10.68
C LYS A 30 -15.63 -4.57 -11.91
N ASP A 31 -14.87 -3.50 -11.74
CA ASP A 31 -14.02 -2.94 -12.79
C ASP A 31 -12.67 -3.66 -12.78
N SER A 32 -12.61 -4.80 -13.46
CA SER A 32 -11.42 -5.66 -13.51
C SER A 32 -10.17 -4.92 -13.99
N ASP A 33 -10.33 -4.01 -14.96
CA ASP A 33 -9.23 -3.29 -15.57
C ASP A 33 -8.64 -2.27 -14.60
N ARG A 34 -9.48 -1.53 -13.87
CA ARG A 34 -9.01 -0.61 -12.83
C ARG A 34 -8.42 -1.34 -11.63
N VAL A 35 -8.98 -2.50 -11.24
CA VAL A 35 -8.40 -3.34 -10.18
C VAL A 35 -7.02 -3.86 -10.58
N GLU A 36 -6.87 -4.35 -11.81
CA GLU A 36 -5.58 -4.83 -12.31
C GLU A 36 -4.57 -3.68 -12.44
N TYR A 37 -5.01 -2.53 -12.93
CA TYR A 37 -4.20 -1.31 -12.98
C TYR A 37 -3.69 -0.94 -11.59
N TYR A 38 -4.55 -0.86 -10.57
CA TYR A 38 -4.14 -0.58 -9.19
C TYR A 38 -3.09 -1.58 -8.70
N LYS A 39 -3.32 -2.88 -8.92
CA LYS A 39 -2.39 -3.94 -8.49
C LYS A 39 -1.00 -3.74 -9.11
N LYS A 40 -0.93 -3.31 -10.37
CA LYS A 40 0.33 -3.09 -11.10
C LYS A 40 1.00 -1.76 -10.76
N THR A 41 0.24 -0.67 -10.70
CA THR A 41 0.81 0.69 -10.76
C THR A 41 0.72 1.47 -9.45
N CYS A 42 -0.17 1.12 -8.53
CA CYS A 42 -0.29 1.85 -7.27
C CYS A 42 1.04 1.76 -6.49
N HIS A 43 1.48 2.90 -5.98
CA HIS A 43 2.74 3.05 -5.29
C HIS A 43 2.80 2.10 -4.08
N PRO A 44 3.92 1.39 -3.84
CA PRO A 44 4.01 0.43 -2.72
C PRO A 44 3.67 1.03 -1.35
N ILE A 45 4.06 2.29 -1.09
CA ILE A 45 3.69 3.00 0.15
C ILE A 45 2.17 3.12 0.26
N ASN A 46 1.49 3.56 -0.81
CA ASN A 46 0.04 3.73 -0.81
C ASN A 46 -0.68 2.38 -0.62
N LYS A 47 -0.21 1.31 -1.27
CA LYS A 47 -0.74 -0.05 -1.04
C LYS A 47 -0.65 -0.46 0.44
N ALA A 48 0.48 -0.16 1.09
CA ALA A 48 0.65 -0.46 2.51
C ALA A 48 -0.29 0.37 3.40
N ARG A 49 -0.49 1.66 3.10
CA ARG A 49 -1.44 2.53 3.81
C ARG A 49 -2.90 2.13 3.59
N ASP A 50 -3.26 1.70 2.39
CA ASP A 50 -4.59 1.20 2.09
C ASP A 50 -4.88 -0.10 2.87
N ILE A 51 -3.89 -1.00 3.00
CA ILE A 51 -4.00 -2.21 3.83
C ILE A 51 -4.10 -1.84 5.32
N GLU A 52 -3.34 -0.85 5.79
CA GLU A 52 -3.44 -0.32 7.17
C GLU A 52 -4.86 0.19 7.45
N TYR A 53 -5.44 0.98 6.54
CA TYR A 53 -6.77 1.52 6.71
C TYR A 53 -7.86 0.44 6.62
N LEU A 54 -7.70 -0.55 5.73
CA LEU A 54 -8.56 -1.73 5.70
C LEU A 54 -8.54 -2.47 7.04
N ALA A 55 -7.34 -2.74 7.56
CA ALA A 55 -7.14 -3.47 8.82
C ALA A 55 -7.79 -2.75 10.00
N TYR A 56 -7.64 -1.41 10.06
CA TYR A 56 -8.32 -0.57 11.03
C TYR A 56 -9.85 -0.73 10.94
N LYS A 57 -10.42 -0.67 9.73
CA LYS A 57 -11.87 -0.78 9.49
C LYS A 57 -12.44 -2.13 9.92
N ILE A 58 -11.71 -3.23 9.69
CA ILE A 58 -12.15 -4.58 10.04
C ILE A 58 -11.71 -5.02 11.45
N GLY A 59 -10.99 -4.17 12.18
CA GLY A 59 -10.52 -4.44 13.55
C GLY A 59 -9.33 -5.40 13.64
N ASP A 60 -8.62 -5.68 12.55
CA ASP A 60 -7.44 -6.54 12.54
C ASP A 60 -6.19 -5.78 13.01
N LYS A 61 -5.95 -5.79 14.32
CA LYS A 61 -4.82 -5.10 14.94
C LYS A 61 -3.45 -5.66 14.54
N GLN A 62 -3.36 -6.93 14.17
CA GLN A 62 -2.08 -7.50 13.73
C GLN A 62 -1.72 -7.05 12.33
N LEU A 63 -2.71 -7.04 11.42
CA LEU A 63 -2.55 -6.55 10.06
C LEU A 63 -2.28 -5.04 10.05
N GLU A 64 -3.00 -4.26 10.85
CA GLU A 64 -2.85 -2.81 10.99
C GLU A 64 -1.41 -2.46 11.37
N ALA A 65 -0.90 -3.05 12.46
CA ALA A 65 0.46 -2.79 12.92
C ALA A 65 1.53 -3.24 11.91
N ALA A 66 1.31 -4.37 11.23
CA ALA A 66 2.23 -4.87 10.20
C ALA A 66 2.27 -3.95 8.98
N ALA A 67 1.12 -3.46 8.53
CA ALA A 67 0.98 -2.57 7.38
C ALA A 67 1.57 -1.18 7.67
N ALA A 68 1.27 -0.61 8.84
CA ALA A 68 1.88 0.65 9.30
C ALA A 68 3.41 0.56 9.33
N SER A 69 3.94 -0.51 9.94
CA SER A 69 5.39 -0.74 10.01
C SER A 69 6.03 -0.91 8.64
N PHE A 70 5.33 -1.55 7.70
CA PHE A 70 5.80 -1.74 6.34
C PHE A 70 5.80 -0.42 5.53
N ALA A 71 4.76 0.42 5.68
CA ALA A 71 4.70 1.73 5.05
C ALA A 71 5.85 2.64 5.50
N VAL A 72 6.12 2.71 6.81
CA VAL A 72 7.24 3.48 7.37
C VAL A 72 8.59 2.99 6.82
N LYS A 73 8.76 1.68 6.67
CA LYS A 73 9.97 1.11 6.08
C LYS A 73 10.15 1.56 4.62
N LEU A 74 9.09 1.51 3.82
CA LEU A 74 9.12 1.93 2.42
C LEU A 74 9.38 3.44 2.26
N GLU A 75 8.80 4.27 3.13
CA GLU A 75 9.07 5.71 3.17
C GLU A 75 10.56 5.98 3.45
N LYS A 76 11.14 5.28 4.42
CA LYS A 76 12.57 5.40 4.73
C LYS A 76 13.46 4.97 3.57
N GLU A 77 13.15 3.85 2.92
CA GLU A 77 13.89 3.36 1.74
C GLU A 77 13.83 4.39 0.59
N ARG A 78 12.65 4.96 0.31
CA ARG A 78 12.47 6.04 -0.66
C ARG A 78 13.31 7.27 -0.30
N ASP A 79 13.26 7.72 0.95
CA ASP A 79 13.99 8.92 1.38
C ASP A 79 15.51 8.74 1.30
N GLU A 80 16.02 7.54 1.60
CA GLU A 80 17.43 7.20 1.43
C GLU A 80 17.85 7.18 -0.05
N GLU A 81 17.03 6.63 -0.93
CA GLU A 81 17.26 6.65 -2.39
C GLU A 81 17.22 8.08 -2.93
N ASN A 82 16.25 8.87 -2.48
CA ASN A 82 16.12 10.27 -2.87
C ASN A 82 17.33 11.09 -2.41
N GLY A 83 17.78 10.90 -1.17
CA GLY A 83 18.98 11.54 -0.66
C GLY A 83 20.24 11.17 -1.44
N LYS A 84 20.36 9.92 -1.93
CA LYS A 84 21.47 9.49 -2.79
C LYS A 84 21.42 10.13 -4.18
N ALA A 85 20.23 10.24 -4.78
CA ALA A 85 20.08 10.81 -6.11
C ALA A 85 20.22 12.35 -6.09
N MET A 86 19.71 13.04 -5.07
CA MET A 86 20.01 14.47 -4.83
C MET A 86 21.51 14.74 -4.70
N LYS A 87 22.24 13.91 -3.94
CA LYS A 87 23.71 14.02 -3.82
C LYS A 87 24.44 13.83 -5.16
N LYS A 88 23.82 13.16 -6.14
CA LYS A 88 24.34 12.98 -7.50
C LYS A 88 23.91 14.10 -8.46
N GLY A 89 23.18 15.11 -7.98
CA GLY A 89 22.70 16.24 -8.79
C GLY A 89 21.39 15.97 -9.55
N TYR A 90 20.70 14.86 -9.28
CA TYR A 90 19.38 14.61 -9.85
C TYR A 90 18.30 15.35 -9.06
N ILE A 91 17.45 16.09 -9.76
CA ILE A 91 16.19 16.60 -9.21
C ILE A 91 15.19 15.44 -9.28
N ILE A 92 14.61 15.11 -8.13
CA ILE A 92 13.59 14.07 -8.00
C ILE A 92 12.31 14.80 -7.63
N ASP A 93 11.30 14.69 -8.49
CA ASP A 93 9.93 15.19 -8.28
C ASP A 93 9.02 14.00 -7.96
#